data_AF-A0A940ZEY1-F1
#
_entry.id   AF-A0A940ZEY1-F1
#
_cell.length_a   1.000
_cell.length_b   1.000
_cell.length_c   1.000
_cell.angle_alpha   90.00
_cell.angle_beta   90.00
_cell.angle_gamma   90.00
#
_symmetry.space_group_name_H-M   'P 1'
#
loop_
_entity.id
_entity.type
_entity.pdbx_description
1 polymer ?
#
loop_
_entity_poly.entity_id
_entity_poly.type
_entity_poly.pdbx_seq_one_letter_code
_entity_poly.pdbx_strand_id
1 'polypeptide(L)'
;LPDVPTMKELGYKDVEFYIWSGFFAPAATPPEAIKVLREATARAVQAPDFKAAMEKMETPINYLDAPEFQKFWDQDAERLIKAVRNIGKVQ
;
A
#
# COMPACT_ATOMS: atom_id res chain seq x y z
N LEU A 1 -5.33 -13.38 -11.72
CA LEU A 1 -6.69 -13.82 -12.05
C LEU A 1 -7.33 -12.85 -13.04
N PRO A 2 -7.05 -12.97 -14.35
CA PRO A 2 -7.58 -12.04 -15.35
C PRO A 2 -9.08 -12.18 -15.58
N ASP A 3 -9.66 -13.35 -15.27
CA ASP A 3 -11.07 -13.65 -15.59
C ASP A 3 -12.06 -13.27 -14.47
N VAL A 4 -11.57 -12.74 -13.34
CA VAL A 4 -12.42 -12.36 -12.20
C VAL A 4 -12.68 -10.86 -12.26
N PRO A 5 -13.93 -10.41 -12.50
CA PRO A 5 -14.24 -9.00 -12.54
C PRO A 5 -14.09 -8.37 -11.15
N THR A 6 -13.54 -7.17 -11.13
CA THR A 6 -13.52 -6.29 -9.96
C THR A 6 -14.93 -5.79 -9.64
N MET A 7 -15.14 -5.35 -8.40
CA MET A 7 -16.41 -4.72 -7.99
C MET A 7 -16.71 -3.46 -8.83
N LYS A 8 -15.67 -2.72 -9.24
CA LYS A 8 -15.81 -1.56 -10.14
C LYS A 8 -16.35 -1.96 -11.51
N GLU A 9 -15.85 -3.04 -12.10
CA GLU A 9 -16.35 -3.57 -13.39
C GLU A 9 -17.80 -4.07 -13.29
N LEU A 10 -18.22 -4.52 -12.11
CA LEU A 10 -19.60 -4.90 -11.81
C LEU A 10 -20.53 -3.70 -11.53
N GLY A 11 -20.03 -2.46 -11.60
CA GLY A 11 -20.82 -1.23 -11.43
C GLY A 11 -20.78 -0.61 -10.03
N TYR A 12 -20.06 -1.21 -9.08
CA TYR A 12 -19.85 -0.65 -7.74
C TYR A 12 -18.67 0.33 -7.74
N LYS A 13 -18.92 1.56 -8.22
CA LYS A 13 -17.89 2.57 -8.51
C LYS A 13 -16.97 2.91 -7.33
N ASP A 14 -17.52 2.88 -6.12
CA ASP A 14 -16.81 3.29 -4.90
C ASP A 14 -16.30 2.11 -4.07
N VAL A 15 -16.47 0.87 -4.55
CA VAL A 15 -16.07 -0.34 -3.82
C VAL A 15 -14.69 -0.78 -4.30
N GLU A 16 -13.71 -0.51 -3.44
CA GLU A 16 -12.33 -0.87 -3.67
C GLU A 16 -11.62 -1.05 -2.33
N PHE A 17 -10.89 -2.15 -2.18
CA PHE A 17 -10.16 -2.45 -0.96
C PHE A 17 -8.87 -3.18 -1.33
N TYR A 18 -7.78 -2.81 -0.66
CA TYR A 18 -6.48 -3.42 -0.87
C TYR A 18 -5.81 -3.60 0.49
N ILE A 19 -5.13 -4.72 0.67
CA ILE A 19 -4.19 -4.92 1.78
C ILE A 19 -2.82 -4.55 1.25
N TRP A 20 -2.13 -3.65 1.93
CA TRP A 20 -0.81 -3.16 1.55
C TRP A 20 0.10 -3.17 2.77
N SER A 21 1.42 -3.12 2.54
CA SER A 21 2.44 -3.02 3.59
C SER A 21 3.33 -1.80 3.35
N GLY A 22 3.73 -1.13 4.42
CA GLY A 22 4.56 0.07 4.36
C GLY A 22 5.68 0.03 5.40
N PHE A 23 6.74 0.77 5.13
CA PHE A 23 7.87 0.92 6.04
C PHE A 23 7.88 2.32 6.64
N PHE A 24 7.84 2.40 7.97
CA PHE A 24 7.69 3.66 8.70
C PHE A 24 8.84 3.84 9.70
N ALA A 25 9.15 5.09 10.00
CA ALA A 25 10.13 5.47 11.00
C ALA A 25 9.54 6.52 11.95
N PRO A 26 10.08 6.68 13.18
CA PRO A 26 9.66 7.75 14.07
C PRO A 26 9.75 9.14 13.43
N ALA A 27 8.81 10.03 13.75
CA ALA A 27 8.78 11.38 13.18
C ALA A 27 10.06 12.21 13.40
N ALA A 28 10.78 11.94 14.50
CA ALA A 28 12.03 12.60 14.83
C ALA A 28 13.28 11.95 14.20
N THR A 29 13.11 10.98 13.29
CA THR A 29 14.24 10.31 12.63
C THR A 29 15.03 11.31 11.77
N PRO A 30 16.36 11.39 11.91
CA PRO A 30 17.15 12.33 11.14
C PRO A 30 17.05 12.13 9.61
N PRO A 31 17.08 13.22 8.81
CA PRO A 31 16.90 13.14 7.36
C PRO A 31 17.89 12.20 6.65
N GLU A 32 19.13 12.15 7.12
CA GLU A 32 20.17 11.28 6.57
C GLU A 32 19.86 9.80 6.80
N ALA A 33 19.31 9.44 7.96
CA ALA A 33 18.86 8.08 8.23
C ALA A 33 17.65 7.71 7.37
N ILE A 34 16.70 8.64 7.20
CA ILE A 34 15.55 8.45 6.29
C ILE A 34 16.03 8.19 4.85
N LYS A 35 17.03 8.95 4.37
CA LYS A 35 17.59 8.75 3.04
C LYS A 35 18.15 7.33 2.88
N VAL A 36 18.93 6.86 3.85
CA VAL A 36 19.48 5.49 3.84
C VAL A 36 18.37 4.44 3.79
N LEU A 37 17.31 4.60 4.61
CA LEU A 37 16.19 3.67 4.65
C LEU A 37 15.42 3.63 3.33
N ARG A 38 15.15 4.79 2.70
CA ARG A 38 14.51 4.87 1.39
C ARG A 38 15.32 4.15 0.31
N GLU A 39 16.61 4.45 0.24
CA GLU A 39 17.51 3.82 -0.74
C GLU A 39 17.64 2.30 -0.51
N ALA A 40 17.74 1.87 0.74
CA ALA A 40 17.80 0.45 1.09
C ALA A 40 16.51 -0.28 0.72
N THR A 41 15.35 0.33 0.96
CA THR A 41 14.03 -0.24 0.63
C THR A 41 13.88 -0.36 -0.89
N ALA A 42 14.23 0.69 -1.65
CA ALA A 42 14.21 0.67 -3.11
C ALA A 42 15.09 -0.44 -3.70
N ARG A 43 16.25 -0.74 -3.07
CA ARG A 43 17.09 -1.88 -3.47
C ARG A 43 16.47 -3.21 -3.07
N ALA A 44 15.97 -3.33 -1.84
CA ALA A 44 15.42 -4.57 -1.29
C ALA A 44 14.23 -5.09 -2.11
N VAL A 45 13.30 -4.21 -2.52
CA VAL A 45 12.14 -4.61 -3.33
C VAL A 45 12.54 -5.11 -4.74
N GLN A 46 13.75 -4.80 -5.19
CA GLN A 46 14.28 -5.26 -6.46
C GLN A 46 15.09 -6.57 -6.33
N ALA A 47 15.39 -7.00 -5.11
CA ALA A 47 16.25 -8.15 -4.84
C ALA A 47 15.56 -9.46 -5.31
N PRO A 48 16.30 -10.39 -5.94
CA PRO A 48 15.69 -11.61 -6.51
C PRO A 48 14.99 -12.50 -5.48
N ASP A 49 15.54 -12.61 -4.28
CA ASP A 49 14.98 -13.37 -3.16
C ASP A 49 13.68 -12.75 -2.65
N PHE A 50 13.62 -11.43 -2.54
CA PHE A 50 12.39 -10.71 -2.19
C PHE A 50 11.31 -10.90 -3.25
N LYS A 51 11.67 -10.76 -4.54
CA LYS A 51 10.74 -10.99 -5.66
C LYS A 51 10.19 -12.41 -5.66
N ALA A 52 11.04 -13.41 -5.48
CA ALA A 52 10.63 -14.81 -5.40
C ALA A 52 9.70 -15.08 -4.21
N ALA A 53 9.97 -14.46 -3.05
CA ALA A 53 9.10 -14.58 -1.88
C ALA A 53 7.71 -13.97 -2.12
N MET A 54 7.64 -12.79 -2.73
CA MET A 54 6.36 -12.12 -3.05
C MET A 54 5.57 -12.87 -4.12
N GLU A 55 6.24 -13.41 -5.14
CA GLU A 55 5.61 -14.25 -6.17
C GLU A 55 5.01 -15.51 -5.56
N LYS A 56 5.74 -16.18 -4.65
CA LYS A 56 5.22 -17.35 -3.92
C LYS A 56 3.99 -17.04 -3.07
N MET A 57 3.87 -15.80 -2.58
CA MET A 57 2.72 -15.32 -1.83
C MET A 57 1.62 -14.73 -2.72
N GLU A 58 1.78 -14.80 -4.05
CA GLU A 58 0.91 -14.15 -5.04
C GLU A 58 0.66 -12.66 -4.74
N THR A 59 1.66 -12.00 -4.13
CA THR A 59 1.60 -10.61 -3.73
C THR A 59 2.31 -9.75 -4.78
N PRO A 60 1.58 -8.93 -5.55
CA PRO A 60 2.21 -8.07 -6.55
C PRO A 60 3.07 -6.99 -5.88
N ILE A 61 4.25 -6.75 -6.42
CA ILE A 61 5.14 -5.68 -5.95
C ILE A 61 4.78 -4.38 -6.67
N ASN A 62 4.22 -3.42 -5.94
CA ASN A 62 4.00 -2.06 -6.40
C ASN A 62 4.68 -1.07 -5.45
N TYR A 63 5.99 -0.90 -5.63
CA TYR A 63 6.80 -0.05 -4.76
C TYR A 63 6.51 1.44 -4.99
N LEU A 64 6.28 2.17 -3.91
CA LEU A 64 6.19 3.61 -3.87
C LEU A 64 7.29 4.15 -2.93
N ASP A 65 8.06 5.12 -3.39
CA ASP A 65 8.97 5.85 -2.50
C ASP A 65 8.18 6.83 -1.60
N ALA A 66 8.82 7.37 -0.56
CA ALA A 66 8.15 8.07 0.52
C ALA A 66 7.15 9.18 0.09
N PRO A 67 7.46 10.07 -0.88
CA PRO A 67 6.52 11.10 -1.30
C PRO A 67 5.26 10.54 -1.98
N GLU A 68 5.41 9.51 -2.83
CA GLU A 68 4.30 8.85 -3.50
C GLU A 68 3.49 8.00 -2.52
N PHE A 69 4.18 7.32 -1.61
CA PHE A 69 3.55 6.53 -0.56
C PHE A 69 2.74 7.39 0.40
N GLN A 70 3.20 8.59 0.75
CA GLN A 70 2.43 9.54 1.55
C GLN A 70 1.10 9.91 0.87
N LYS A 71 1.13 10.21 -0.44
CA LYS A 71 -0.09 10.50 -1.20
C LYS A 71 -1.06 9.32 -1.19
N PHE A 72 -0.54 8.11 -1.39
CA PHE A 72 -1.33 6.88 -1.33
C PHE A 72 -1.96 6.68 0.05
N TRP A 73 -1.17 6.85 1.13
CA TRP A 73 -1.64 6.74 2.51
C TRP A 73 -2.79 7.70 2.80
N ASP A 74 -2.65 8.97 2.40
CA ASP A 74 -3.68 9.99 2.62
C ASP A 74 -4.99 9.63 1.88
N GLN A 75 -4.88 9.14 0.65
CA GLN A 75 -6.02 8.72 -0.16
C GLN A 75 -6.72 7.47 0.40
N ASP A 76 -5.95 6.47 0.82
CA ASP A 76 -6.49 5.24 1.41
C ASP A 76 -7.15 5.52 2.76
N ALA A 77 -6.52 6.34 3.61
CA ALA A 77 -7.10 6.80 4.86
C ALA A 77 -8.44 7.53 4.64
N GLU A 78 -8.50 8.43 3.65
CA GLU A 78 -9.75 9.12 3.30
C GLU A 78 -10.85 8.13 2.86
N ARG A 79 -10.50 7.15 2.02
CA ARG A 79 -11.43 6.11 1.55
C ARG A 79 -11.97 5.27 2.70
N LEU A 80 -11.10 4.81 3.60
CA LEU A 80 -11.49 3.98 4.75
C LEU A 80 -12.31 4.76 5.78
N ILE A 81 -11.96 6.02 6.06
CA ILE A 81 -12.75 6.89 6.94
C ILE A 81 -14.17 7.08 6.39
N LYS A 82 -14.31 7.31 5.07
CA LYS A 82 -15.63 7.40 4.42
C LYS A 82 -16.41 6.10 4.57
N ALA A 83 -15.77 4.96 4.30
CA ALA A 83 -16.41 3.65 4.42
C ALA A 83 -16.91 3.37 5.85
N VAL A 84 -16.07 3.57 6.86
CA VAL A 84 -16.44 3.37 8.28
C VAL A 84 -17.60 4.27 8.68
N ARG A 85 -17.60 5.55 8.26
CA ARG A 85 -18.70 6.48 8.54
C ARG A 85 -20.01 6.04 7.88
N ASN A 86 -19.96 5.53 6.65
CA ASN A 86 -21.14 5.10 5.90
C ASN A 86 -21.73 3.79 6.45
N ILE A 87 -20.90 2.85 6.89
CA ILE A 87 -21.35 1.59 7.50
C ILE A 87 -22.04 1.85 8.86
N GLY A 88 -21.61 2.90 9.58
CA GLY A 88 -22.10 3.22 10.91
C GLY A 88 -21.35 2.45 12.01
N LYS A 89 -21.65 2.76 13.29
CA LYS A 89 -21.07 2.01 14.41
C LYS A 89 -21.51 0.55 14.31
N VAL A 90 -20.57 -0.36 14.14
CA VAL A 90 -20.77 -1.77 14.48
C VAL A 90 -20.83 -1.81 16.01
N GLN A 91 -22.05 -1.90 16.56
CA GLN A 91 -22.27 -2.16 17.99
C GLN A 91 -22.22 -3.66 18.25
#